data_AF-A0A2M7EWI6-F1
#
_entry.id   AF-A0A2M7EWI6-F1
#
_cell.length_a   1.000
_cell.length_b   1.000
_cell.length_c   1.000
_cell.angle_alpha   90.00
_cell.angle_beta   90.00
_cell.angle_gamma   90.00
#
_symmetry.space_group_name_H-M   'P 1'
#
loop_
_entity.id
_entity.type
_entity.pdbx_description
1 polymer ?
#
loop_
_entity_poly.entity_id
_entity_poly.type
_entity_poly.pdbx_seq_one_letter_code
_entity_poly.pdbx_strand_id
1 'polypeptide(L)'
;MQQLFHSIRDNKILWLLVFVPMPLLGSVLFADKHTLLFVLSILAIVSLAALLSTATEAVAAKTGDAVGGLLNATLGNLTELIIALAALRAGEYMLVKAAIAGAIVTNTLFMMGAALLIGGLRHKIQEFNLPTARLQIAMLFLAAFGLMIPSGIAAADNQPVTQSLSLGIALILLITYGLGLLFSLGTHRTYFSNAHDDHSEGDAEEHLPIPVAFGTLAGVTVLVALVSEVFIESLTKASSTVGLSSAFVGFVVVALVGAAAEMTSADARRTPNSGRR
;
A
#
# COMPACT_ATOMS: atom_id res chain seq x y z
N MET A 1 19.15 -11.79 -12.73
CA MET A 1 18.78 -12.93 -11.84
C MET A 1 19.61 -12.97 -10.57
N GLN A 2 20.95 -12.95 -10.62
CA GLN A 2 21.78 -13.00 -9.40
C GLN A 2 21.48 -11.89 -8.38
N GLN A 3 21.25 -10.66 -8.83
CA GLN A 3 20.86 -9.54 -7.95
C GLN A 3 19.48 -9.74 -7.29
N LEU A 4 18.50 -10.35 -7.98
CA LEU A 4 17.19 -10.67 -7.39
C LEU A 4 17.36 -11.71 -6.25
N PHE A 5 18.19 -12.72 -6.46
CA PHE A 5 18.50 -13.70 -5.41
C PHE A 5 19.26 -13.09 -4.22
N HIS A 6 20.08 -12.07 -4.47
CA HIS A 6 20.76 -11.32 -3.41
C HIS A 6 19.75 -10.53 -2.57
N SER A 7 18.85 -9.75 -3.20
CA SER A 7 17.78 -9.04 -2.50
C SER A 7 16.88 -9.98 -1.68
N ILE A 8 16.53 -11.15 -2.23
CA ILE A 8 15.73 -12.17 -1.50
C ILE A 8 16.47 -12.71 -0.27
N ARG A 9 17.80 -12.85 -0.35
CA ARG A 9 18.59 -13.43 0.74
C ARG A 9 18.76 -12.45 1.90
N ASP A 10 18.91 -11.17 1.60
CA ASP A 10 19.24 -10.16 2.61
C ASP A 10 17.98 -9.59 3.29
N ASN A 11 16.83 -9.61 2.62
CA ASN A 11 15.55 -9.23 3.21
C ASN A 11 14.80 -10.45 3.79
N LYS A 12 14.79 -10.58 5.12
CA LYS A 12 14.12 -11.68 5.85
C LYS A 12 12.61 -11.80 5.56
N ILE A 13 11.94 -10.70 5.19
CA ILE A 13 10.52 -10.72 4.81
C ILE A 13 10.31 -11.48 3.49
N LEU A 14 11.28 -11.44 2.57
CA LEU A 14 11.20 -12.17 1.30
C LEU A 14 11.31 -13.69 1.49
N TRP A 15 11.75 -14.19 2.64
CA TRP A 15 11.70 -15.62 2.95
C TRP A 15 10.25 -16.12 3.06
N LEU A 16 9.30 -15.23 3.36
CA LEU A 16 7.87 -15.55 3.35
C LEU A 16 7.33 -15.84 1.94
N LEU A 17 8.11 -15.60 0.87
CA LEU A 17 7.72 -16.00 -0.50
C LEU A 17 7.47 -17.51 -0.61
N VAL A 18 8.04 -18.33 0.29
CA VAL A 18 7.74 -19.77 0.38
C VAL A 18 6.25 -20.05 0.61
N PHE A 19 5.52 -19.09 1.20
CA PHE A 19 4.08 -19.21 1.44
C PHE A 19 3.23 -18.87 0.22
N VAL A 20 3.76 -18.23 -0.84
CA VAL A 20 2.99 -17.86 -2.05
C VAL A 20 2.26 -19.02 -2.73
N PRO A 21 2.87 -20.22 -2.94
CA PRO A 21 2.14 -21.34 -3.53
C PRO A 21 1.07 -21.92 -2.59
N MET A 22 1.18 -21.71 -1.27
CA MET A 22 0.32 -22.36 -0.27
C MET A 22 -1.15 -21.95 -0.34
N PRO A 23 -1.55 -20.66 -0.40
CA PRO A 23 -2.95 -20.29 -0.57
C PRO A 23 -3.50 -20.69 -1.94
N LEU A 24 -2.67 -20.70 -2.99
CA LEU A 24 -3.08 -21.09 -4.35
C LEU A 24 -3.34 -22.60 -4.48
N LEU A 25 -2.49 -23.43 -3.88
CA LEU A 25 -2.70 -24.88 -3.85
C LEU A 25 -3.75 -25.26 -2.81
N GLY A 26 -3.76 -24.56 -1.67
CA GLY A 26 -4.67 -24.81 -0.57
C GLY A 26 -6.12 -24.49 -0.89
N SER A 27 -6.40 -23.51 -1.76
CA SER A 27 -7.75 -23.23 -2.25
C SER A 27 -8.35 -24.42 -3.02
N VAL A 28 -7.52 -25.29 -3.59
CA VAL A 28 -7.96 -26.53 -4.26
C VAL A 28 -7.96 -27.73 -3.32
N LEU A 29 -6.94 -27.85 -2.47
CA LEU A 29 -6.71 -29.06 -1.65
C LEU A 29 -7.47 -29.07 -0.31
N PHE A 30 -7.69 -27.91 0.30
CA PHE A 30 -8.32 -27.77 1.61
C PHE A 30 -9.10 -26.45 1.70
N ALA A 31 -9.97 -26.26 0.70
CA ALA A 31 -10.83 -25.08 0.54
C ALA A 31 -11.63 -24.73 1.81
N ASP A 32 -12.00 -25.74 2.62
CA ASP A 32 -12.81 -25.57 3.83
C ASP A 32 -12.04 -24.93 4.99
N LYS A 33 -10.70 -24.88 4.95
CA LYS A 33 -9.86 -24.32 6.03
C LYS A 33 -9.66 -22.81 5.87
N HIS A 34 -10.75 -22.05 5.90
CA HIS A 34 -10.75 -20.62 5.60
C HIS A 34 -9.79 -19.80 6.47
N THR A 35 -9.73 -20.03 7.79
CA THR A 35 -8.79 -19.31 8.67
C THR A 35 -7.33 -19.57 8.32
N LEU A 36 -6.99 -20.81 7.93
CA LEU A 36 -5.64 -21.15 7.52
C LEU A 36 -5.29 -20.48 6.18
N LEU A 37 -6.19 -20.57 5.20
CA LEU A 37 -6.02 -19.93 3.89
C LEU A 37 -5.88 -18.41 4.02
N PHE A 38 -6.65 -17.80 4.92
CA PHE A 38 -6.57 -16.37 5.23
C PHE A 38 -5.18 -15.99 5.77
N VAL A 39 -4.68 -16.69 6.80
CA VAL A 39 -3.35 -16.42 7.37
C VAL A 39 -2.24 -16.65 6.34
N LEU A 40 -2.29 -17.75 5.58
CA LEU A 40 -1.32 -18.03 4.52
C LEU A 40 -1.33 -16.96 3.42
N SER A 41 -2.52 -16.45 3.08
CA SER A 41 -2.67 -15.37 2.10
C SER A 41 -2.07 -14.06 2.58
N ILE A 42 -2.23 -13.71 3.87
CA ILE A 42 -1.56 -12.53 4.45
C ILE A 42 -0.04 -12.65 4.33
N LEU A 43 0.53 -13.78 4.74
CA LEU A 43 1.97 -14.01 4.68
C LEU A 43 2.49 -13.90 3.24
N ALA A 44 1.76 -14.47 2.28
CA ALA A 44 2.08 -14.35 0.87
C ALA A 44 1.99 -12.90 0.37
N ILE A 45 0.88 -12.19 0.63
CA ILE A 45 0.65 -10.81 0.17
C ILE A 45 1.72 -9.86 0.70
N VAL A 46 2.02 -9.89 2.01
CA VAL A 46 3.03 -9.02 2.62
C VAL A 46 4.39 -9.22 1.95
N SER A 47 4.78 -10.48 1.69
CA SER A 47 6.05 -10.79 1.04
C SER A 47 6.10 -10.35 -0.44
N LEU A 48 4.99 -10.51 -1.17
CA LEU A 48 4.86 -10.10 -2.56
C LEU A 48 4.89 -8.58 -2.67
N ALA A 49 4.23 -7.87 -1.75
CA ALA A 49 4.22 -6.41 -1.75
C ALA A 49 5.59 -5.82 -1.45
N ALA A 50 6.36 -6.42 -0.53
CA ALA A 50 7.76 -6.03 -0.32
C ALA A 50 8.59 -6.17 -1.61
N LEU A 51 8.43 -7.28 -2.35
CA LEU A 51 9.10 -7.50 -3.63
C LEU A 51 8.63 -6.52 -4.72
N LEU A 52 7.34 -6.19 -4.73
CA LEU A 52 6.74 -5.21 -5.64
C LEU A 52 7.30 -3.80 -5.38
N SER A 53 7.47 -3.41 -4.11
CA SER A 53 8.08 -2.14 -3.70
C SER A 53 9.52 -2.05 -4.20
N THR A 54 10.35 -3.07 -3.98
CA THR A 54 11.74 -3.10 -4.46
C THR A 54 11.82 -3.03 -5.99
N ALA A 55 10.93 -3.72 -6.70
CA ALA A 55 10.86 -3.64 -8.16
C ALA A 55 10.42 -2.25 -8.63
N THR A 56 9.44 -1.63 -7.96
CA THR A 56 8.95 -0.28 -8.24
C THR A 56 10.06 0.75 -8.09
N GLU A 57 10.80 0.70 -6.98
CA GLU A 57 11.93 1.58 -6.69
C GLU A 57 13.03 1.42 -7.76
N ALA A 58 13.37 0.18 -8.14
CA ALA A 58 14.34 -0.10 -9.20
C ALA A 58 13.94 0.50 -10.56
N VAL A 59 12.64 0.52 -10.89
CA VAL A 59 12.16 1.19 -12.12
C VAL A 59 12.16 2.71 -11.94
N ALA A 60 11.69 3.21 -10.80
CA ALA A 60 11.56 4.64 -10.53
C ALA A 60 12.93 5.35 -10.52
N ALA A 61 13.94 4.76 -9.89
CA ALA A 61 15.30 5.29 -9.82
C ALA A 61 15.96 5.44 -11.21
N LYS A 62 15.50 4.68 -12.21
CA LYS A 62 16.10 4.65 -13.56
C LYS A 62 15.26 5.34 -14.64
N THR A 63 14.12 5.92 -14.28
CA THR A 63 13.18 6.56 -15.23
C THR A 63 13.15 8.09 -15.12
N GLY A 64 13.96 8.68 -14.24
CA GLY A 64 14.04 10.13 -13.99
C GLY A 64 12.91 10.62 -13.07
N ASP A 65 13.12 11.70 -12.35
CA ASP A 65 12.34 12.03 -11.14
C ASP A 65 10.84 12.22 -11.38
N ALA A 66 10.43 12.80 -12.52
CA ALA A 66 9.01 13.02 -12.79
C ALA A 66 8.27 11.71 -13.11
N VAL A 67 8.86 10.87 -13.97
CA VAL A 67 8.27 9.57 -14.34
C VAL A 67 8.42 8.58 -13.20
N GLY A 68 9.58 8.56 -12.55
CA GLY A 68 9.85 7.75 -11.36
C GLY A 68 8.94 8.10 -10.19
N GLY A 69 8.69 9.40 -9.94
CA GLY A 69 7.74 9.85 -8.94
C GLY A 69 6.30 9.39 -9.23
N LEU A 70 5.87 9.46 -10.50
CA LEU A 70 4.55 8.96 -10.92
C LEU A 70 4.45 7.43 -10.78
N LEU A 71 5.49 6.70 -11.19
CA LEU A 71 5.57 5.24 -11.05
C LEU A 71 5.57 4.83 -9.59
N ASN A 72 6.32 5.51 -8.72
CA ASN A 72 6.32 5.23 -7.29
C ASN A 72 4.94 5.49 -6.66
N ALA A 73 4.30 6.61 -7.01
CA ALA A 73 2.98 6.94 -6.49
C ALA A 73 1.89 5.93 -6.91
N THR A 74 1.99 5.36 -8.12
CA THR A 74 1.01 4.40 -8.65
C THR A 74 1.34 2.96 -8.27
N LEU A 75 2.57 2.51 -8.53
CA LEU A 75 3.00 1.14 -8.29
C LEU A 75 3.27 0.86 -6.80
N GLY A 76 3.60 1.88 -6.01
CA GLY A 76 3.77 1.76 -4.56
C GLY A 76 2.47 1.40 -3.83
N ASN A 77 1.31 1.83 -4.36
CA ASN A 77 -0.02 1.50 -3.83
C ASN A 77 -0.72 0.38 -4.62
N LEU A 78 0.02 -0.33 -5.48
CA LEU A 78 -0.56 -1.28 -6.42
C LEU A 78 -1.11 -2.51 -5.69
N THR A 79 -0.49 -2.92 -4.59
CA THR A 79 -0.99 -4.03 -3.77
C THR A 79 -2.36 -3.71 -3.18
N GLU A 80 -2.55 -2.53 -2.56
CA GLU A 80 -3.87 -2.10 -2.06
C GLU A 80 -4.90 -2.05 -3.18
N LEU A 81 -4.52 -1.49 -4.34
CA LEU A 81 -5.40 -1.38 -5.48
C LEU A 81 -5.87 -2.76 -5.98
N ILE A 82 -4.96 -3.74 -6.08
CA ILE A 82 -5.30 -5.10 -6.52
C ILE A 82 -6.23 -5.78 -5.51
N ILE A 83 -5.95 -5.65 -4.21
CA ILE A 83 -6.82 -6.22 -3.15
C ILE A 83 -8.21 -5.58 -3.19
N ALA A 84 -8.29 -4.26 -3.36
CA ALA A 84 -9.55 -3.55 -3.50
C ALA A 84 -10.32 -3.99 -4.75
N LEU A 85 -9.64 -4.18 -5.89
CA LEU A 85 -10.26 -4.67 -7.12
C LEU A 85 -10.76 -6.11 -6.97
N ALA A 86 -10.01 -6.99 -6.31
CA ALA A 86 -10.43 -8.36 -6.01
C ALA A 86 -11.69 -8.35 -5.12
N ALA A 87 -11.73 -7.50 -4.10
CA ALA A 87 -12.91 -7.33 -3.25
C ALA A 87 -14.13 -6.78 -4.01
N LEU A 88 -13.93 -5.80 -4.91
CA LEU A 88 -15.00 -5.30 -5.77
C LEU A 88 -15.55 -6.39 -6.69
N ARG A 89 -14.69 -7.24 -7.27
CA ARG A 89 -15.10 -8.39 -8.08
C ARG A 89 -15.90 -9.42 -7.29
N ALA A 90 -15.57 -9.60 -6.01
CA ALA A 90 -16.32 -10.46 -5.09
C ALA A 90 -17.64 -9.83 -4.58
N GLY A 91 -17.97 -8.59 -4.97
CA GLY A 91 -19.17 -7.88 -4.52
C GLY A 91 -19.06 -7.30 -3.09
N GLU A 92 -17.85 -7.27 -2.52
CA GLU A 92 -17.58 -6.84 -1.14
C GLU A 92 -17.43 -5.30 -1.04
N TYR A 93 -18.44 -4.55 -1.50
CA TYR A 93 -18.40 -3.09 -1.55
C TYR A 93 -18.22 -2.44 -0.17
N MET A 94 -18.85 -3.00 0.87
CA MET A 94 -18.73 -2.47 2.22
C MET A 94 -17.32 -2.66 2.77
N LEU A 95 -16.70 -3.82 2.48
CA LEU A 95 -15.31 -4.10 2.84
C LEU A 95 -14.37 -3.11 2.16
N VAL A 96 -14.56 -2.81 0.86
CA VAL A 96 -13.74 -1.85 0.12
C VAL A 96 -13.87 -0.43 0.69
N LYS A 97 -15.10 0.03 0.93
CA LYS A 97 -15.34 1.35 1.55
C LYS A 97 -14.67 1.45 2.91
N ALA A 98 -14.80 0.40 3.72
CA ALA A 98 -14.19 0.35 5.04
C ALA A 98 -12.67 0.27 4.98
N ALA A 99 -12.10 -0.47 4.01
CA ALA A 99 -10.66 -0.57 3.80
C ALA A 99 -10.04 0.76 3.39
N ILE A 100 -10.70 1.56 2.53
CA ILE A 100 -10.22 2.91 2.18
C ILE A 100 -10.21 3.81 3.44
N ALA A 101 -11.29 3.83 4.22
CA ALA A 101 -11.34 4.59 5.46
C ALA A 101 -10.30 4.11 6.48
N GLY A 102 -10.12 2.79 6.59
CA GLY A 102 -9.14 2.14 7.44
C GLY A 102 -7.71 2.48 7.03
N ALA A 103 -7.40 2.52 5.74
CA ALA A 103 -6.07 2.89 5.23
C ALA A 103 -5.74 4.35 5.58
N ILE A 104 -6.70 5.27 5.43
CA ILE A 104 -6.54 6.66 5.87
C ILE A 104 -6.23 6.72 7.37
N VAL A 105 -7.01 6.02 8.21
CA VAL A 105 -6.81 6.00 9.67
C VAL A 105 -5.49 5.34 10.05
N THR A 106 -5.14 4.24 9.40
CA THR A 106 -3.90 3.49 9.66
C THR A 106 -2.69 4.37 9.34
N ASN A 107 -2.70 5.07 8.21
CA ASN A 107 -1.55 5.90 7.81
C ASN A 107 -1.47 7.21 8.62
N THR A 108 -2.61 7.81 8.96
CA THR A 108 -2.64 9.13 9.63
C THR A 108 -2.56 9.04 11.16
N LEU A 109 -3.11 8.01 11.80
CA LEU A 109 -3.10 7.87 13.25
C LEU A 109 -2.12 6.80 13.71
N PHE A 110 -2.26 5.57 13.21
CA PHE A 110 -1.47 4.45 13.72
C PHE A 110 0.01 4.55 13.33
N MET A 111 0.28 4.65 12.03
CA MET A 111 1.63 4.75 11.47
C MET A 111 2.35 6.02 11.89
N MET A 112 1.71 7.18 11.69
CA MET A 112 2.28 8.46 12.12
C MET A 112 2.48 8.49 13.64
N GLY A 113 1.51 8.01 14.43
CA GLY A 113 1.63 7.93 15.88
C GLY A 113 2.78 7.02 16.33
N ALA A 114 2.95 5.86 15.70
CA ALA A 114 4.07 4.96 15.97
C ALA A 114 5.41 5.61 15.60
N ALA A 115 5.50 6.30 14.46
CA ALA A 115 6.71 7.00 14.04
C ALA A 115 7.10 8.15 14.99
N LEU A 116 6.12 8.94 15.45
CA LEU A 116 6.32 9.99 16.45
C LEU A 116 6.73 9.41 17.80
N LEU A 117 6.08 8.34 18.26
CA LEU A 117 6.41 7.69 19.52
C LEU A 117 7.84 7.12 19.48
N ILE A 118 8.14 6.27 18.50
CA ILE A 118 9.45 5.61 18.38
C ILE A 118 10.56 6.62 18.15
N GLY A 119 10.33 7.62 17.29
CA GLY A 119 11.31 8.67 17.03
C GLY A 119 11.51 9.60 18.23
N GLY A 120 10.44 9.95 18.94
CA GLY A 120 10.45 10.76 20.16
C GLY A 120 11.10 10.08 21.37
N LEU A 121 11.10 8.74 21.42
CA LEU A 121 11.86 7.98 22.42
C LEU A 121 13.38 8.12 22.24
N ARG A 122 13.86 8.43 21.02
CA ARG A 122 15.28 8.58 20.70
C ARG A 122 15.72 10.04 20.57
N HIS A 123 14.86 10.91 20.06
CA HIS A 123 15.18 12.30 19.74
C HIS A 123 14.19 13.25 20.42
N LYS A 124 14.70 14.33 21.02
CA LYS A 124 13.86 15.33 21.71
C LYS A 124 13.07 16.23 20.76
N ILE A 125 13.59 16.45 19.55
CA ILE A 125 12.99 17.28 18.50
C ILE A 125 13.05 16.47 17.21
N GLN A 126 11.94 16.44 16.48
CA GLN A 126 11.83 15.80 15.16
C GLN A 126 11.54 16.89 14.13
N GLU A 127 12.45 17.09 13.18
CA GLU A 127 12.27 18.05 12.09
C GLU A 127 11.51 17.38 10.93
N PHE A 128 10.68 18.16 10.24
CA PHE A 128 9.92 17.71 9.09
C PHE A 128 9.84 18.82 8.05
N ASN A 129 9.69 18.45 6.77
CA ASN A 129 9.54 19.40 5.68
C ASN A 129 8.14 20.06 5.74
N LEU A 130 8.07 21.27 6.28
CA LEU A 130 6.81 22.04 6.43
C LEU A 130 6.08 22.26 5.09
N PRO A 131 6.74 22.72 4.00
CA PRO A 131 6.09 22.87 2.69
C PRO A 131 5.41 21.59 2.21
N THR A 132 6.11 20.45 2.26
CA THR A 132 5.56 19.16 1.82
C THR A 132 4.42 18.70 2.72
N ALA A 133 4.61 18.79 4.04
CA ALA A 133 3.58 18.41 5.00
C ALA A 133 2.29 19.23 4.81
N ARG A 134 2.39 20.54 4.55
CA ARG A 134 1.22 21.40 4.32
C ARG A 134 0.42 20.97 3.09
N LEU A 135 1.08 20.68 1.97
CA LEU A 135 0.39 20.22 0.76
C LEU A 135 -0.29 18.86 1.01
N GLN A 136 0.41 17.93 1.63
CA GLN A 136 -0.14 16.59 1.92
C GLN A 136 -1.33 16.64 2.87
N ILE A 137 -1.26 17.44 3.95
CA ILE A 137 -2.38 17.63 4.88
C ILE A 137 -3.59 18.26 4.17
N ALA A 138 -3.37 19.25 3.29
CA ALA A 138 -4.46 19.88 2.55
C ALA A 138 -5.16 18.90 1.59
N MET A 139 -4.40 18.08 0.85
CA MET A 139 -4.96 17.05 -0.04
C MET A 139 -5.68 15.95 0.75
N LEU A 140 -5.10 15.50 1.87
CA LEU A 140 -5.71 14.53 2.76
C LEU A 140 -7.03 15.05 3.34
N PHE A 141 -7.07 16.32 3.77
CA PHE A 141 -8.28 16.95 4.27
C PHE A 141 -9.37 16.98 3.20
N LEU A 142 -9.02 17.40 1.97
CA LEU A 142 -9.96 17.39 0.85
C LEU A 142 -10.49 15.98 0.56
N ALA A 143 -9.62 14.97 0.55
CA ALA A 143 -10.00 13.57 0.35
C ALA A 143 -10.94 13.08 1.45
N ALA A 144 -10.59 13.29 2.71
CA ALA A 144 -11.39 12.86 3.87
C ALA A 144 -12.79 13.50 3.86
N PHE A 145 -12.88 14.81 3.63
CA PHE A 145 -14.18 15.50 3.52
C PHE A 145 -14.98 15.04 2.30
N GLY A 146 -14.32 14.86 1.16
CA GLY A 146 -14.94 14.31 -0.04
C GLY A 146 -15.59 12.94 0.21
N LEU A 147 -14.91 12.05 0.93
CA LEU A 147 -15.43 10.73 1.31
C LEU A 147 -16.59 10.78 2.32
N MET A 148 -16.64 11.80 3.19
CA MET A 148 -17.73 11.95 4.18
C MET A 148 -19.05 12.45 3.56
N ILE A 149 -19.01 13.30 2.52
CA ILE A 149 -20.21 13.95 1.97
C ILE A 149 -21.26 12.93 1.46
N PRO A 150 -20.92 11.95 0.59
CA PRO A 150 -21.89 10.97 0.14
C PRO A 150 -22.41 10.08 1.27
N SER A 151 -21.56 9.80 2.27
CA SER A 151 -21.92 8.97 3.42
C SER A 151 -23.00 9.64 4.28
N GLY A 152 -22.93 10.95 4.48
CA GLY A 152 -23.95 11.71 5.21
C GLY A 152 -25.29 11.81 4.46
N ILE A 153 -25.26 11.89 3.13
CA ILE A 153 -26.47 11.96 2.29
C ILE A 153 -27.11 10.59 2.10
N ALA A 154 -26.31 9.52 2.03
CA ALA A 154 -26.80 8.15 1.97
C ALA A 154 -27.69 7.79 3.17
N ALA A 155 -27.45 8.39 4.34
CA ALA A 155 -28.29 8.23 5.52
C ALA A 155 -29.71 8.81 5.34
N ALA A 156 -29.93 9.66 4.34
CA ALA A 156 -31.22 10.24 3.98
C ALA A 156 -31.93 9.49 2.82
N ASP A 157 -31.48 8.27 2.48
CA ASP A 157 -32.06 7.33 1.50
C ASP A 157 -32.27 7.85 0.07
N ASN A 158 -31.41 8.76 -0.40
CA ASN A 158 -31.42 9.27 -1.77
C ASN A 158 -30.31 8.63 -2.63
N GLN A 159 -30.49 7.35 -2.97
CA GLN A 159 -29.54 6.54 -3.76
C GLN A 159 -29.03 7.18 -5.07
N PRO A 160 -29.88 7.69 -6.00
CA PRO A 160 -29.39 8.23 -7.28
C PRO A 160 -28.57 9.53 -7.11
N VAL A 161 -28.95 10.35 -6.13
CA VAL A 161 -28.20 11.57 -5.77
C VAL A 161 -26.85 11.20 -5.16
N THR A 162 -26.82 10.20 -4.27
CA THR A 162 -25.59 9.72 -3.63
C THR A 162 -24.58 9.21 -4.66
N GLN A 163 -25.02 8.44 -5.66
CA GLN A 163 -24.16 7.93 -6.73
C GLN A 163 -23.59 9.06 -7.59
N SER A 164 -24.45 9.99 -8.02
CA SER A 164 -24.05 11.12 -8.86
C SER A 164 -23.04 12.01 -8.14
N LEU A 165 -23.26 12.28 -6.85
CA LEU A 165 -22.33 13.01 -6.00
C LEU A 165 -21.02 12.26 -5.79
N SER A 166 -21.07 10.94 -5.55
CA SER A 166 -19.87 10.12 -5.38
C SER A 166 -18.97 10.16 -6.63
N LEU A 167 -19.58 10.07 -7.82
CA LEU A 167 -18.85 10.18 -9.09
C LEU A 167 -18.25 11.58 -9.29
N GLY A 168 -19.02 12.63 -9.01
CA GLY A 168 -18.53 14.01 -9.09
C GLY A 168 -17.35 14.26 -8.15
N ILE A 169 -17.45 13.80 -6.90
CA ILE A 169 -16.37 13.92 -5.91
C ILE A 169 -15.16 13.10 -6.32
N ALA A 170 -15.32 11.86 -6.79
CA ALA A 170 -14.21 11.03 -7.27
C ALA A 170 -13.44 11.72 -8.42
N LEU A 171 -14.14 12.35 -9.37
CA LEU A 171 -13.53 13.12 -10.45
C LEU A 171 -12.75 14.33 -9.92
N ILE A 172 -13.35 15.12 -9.01
CA ILE A 172 -12.70 16.28 -8.40
C ILE A 172 -11.43 15.85 -7.64
N LEU A 173 -11.49 14.76 -6.88
CA LEU A 173 -10.34 14.22 -6.14
C LEU A 173 -9.24 13.75 -7.10
N LEU A 174 -9.60 13.07 -8.19
CA LEU A 174 -8.64 12.59 -9.19
C LEU A 174 -7.96 13.75 -9.94
N ILE A 175 -8.72 14.78 -10.32
CA ILE A 175 -8.17 16.00 -10.92
C ILE A 175 -7.23 16.70 -9.93
N THR A 176 -7.67 16.86 -8.68
CA THR A 176 -6.86 17.55 -7.65
C THR A 176 -5.58 16.78 -7.34
N TYR A 177 -5.65 15.45 -7.28
CA TYR A 177 -4.47 14.60 -7.13
C TYR A 177 -3.51 14.74 -8.31
N GLY A 178 -4.02 14.72 -9.55
CA GLY A 178 -3.21 14.92 -10.75
C GLY A 178 -2.53 16.29 -10.79
N LEU A 179 -3.25 17.35 -10.41
CA LEU A 179 -2.67 18.70 -10.27
C LEU A 179 -1.64 18.77 -9.13
N GLY A 180 -1.89 18.07 -8.02
CA GLY A 180 -0.93 17.93 -6.91
C GLY A 180 0.36 17.23 -7.34
N LEU A 181 0.25 16.17 -8.16
CA LEU A 181 1.40 15.51 -8.76
C LEU A 181 2.14 16.43 -9.73
N LEU A 182 1.45 17.17 -10.60
CA LEU A 182 2.07 18.16 -11.49
C LEU A 182 2.79 19.27 -10.71
N PHE A 183 2.21 19.68 -9.59
CA PHE A 183 2.82 20.67 -8.69
C PHE A 183 4.08 20.12 -8.02
N SER A 184 4.00 18.93 -7.43
CA SER A 184 5.08 18.27 -6.69
C SER A 184 6.24 17.84 -7.59
N LEU A 185 5.94 17.20 -8.73
CA LEU A 185 6.94 16.59 -9.63
C LEU A 185 7.39 17.53 -10.76
N GLY A 186 6.60 18.56 -11.05
CA GLY A 186 6.84 19.52 -12.14
C GLY A 186 7.20 20.90 -11.62
N THR A 187 6.17 21.70 -11.30
CA THR A 187 6.34 23.16 -11.13
C THR A 187 7.12 23.57 -9.88
N HIS A 188 7.04 22.80 -8.80
CA HIS A 188 7.66 23.11 -7.50
C HIS A 188 8.61 22.02 -7.02
N ARG A 189 9.17 21.24 -7.95
CA ARG A 189 10.04 20.07 -7.66
C ARG A 189 11.17 20.36 -6.67
N THR A 190 11.73 21.58 -6.65
CA THR A 190 12.79 21.96 -5.72
C THR A 190 12.41 21.86 -4.24
N TYR A 191 11.12 22.02 -3.89
CA TYR A 191 10.65 21.87 -2.51
C TYR A 191 10.37 20.41 -2.12
N PHE A 192 10.18 19.52 -3.11
CA PHE A 192 9.78 18.13 -2.92
C PHE A 192 10.90 17.12 -3.21
N SER A 193 11.92 17.48 -4.00
CA SER A 193 13.09 16.65 -4.29
C SER A 193 13.86 16.29 -3.02
N ASN A 194 14.13 17.26 -2.16
CA ASN A 194 14.85 17.03 -0.89
C ASN A 194 14.10 16.07 0.06
N ALA A 195 12.77 15.94 -0.06
CA ALA A 195 12.00 14.98 0.74
C ALA A 195 12.03 13.55 0.15
N HIS A 196 12.41 13.40 -1.13
CA HIS A 196 12.57 12.10 -1.80
C HIS A 196 14.03 11.62 -1.77
N ASP A 197 14.99 12.57 -1.77
CA ASP A 197 16.42 12.27 -1.69
C ASP A 197 16.86 11.80 -0.28
N ASP A 198 16.21 12.26 0.80
CA ASP A 198 16.45 11.76 2.18
C ASP A 198 16.11 10.27 2.36
N HIS A 199 15.32 9.68 1.44
CA HIS A 199 15.05 8.24 1.40
C HIS A 199 16.05 7.46 0.54
N SER A 200 16.98 8.15 -0.14
CA SER A 200 17.94 7.61 -1.11
C SER A 200 19.40 7.81 -0.69
N GLU A 201 19.67 8.59 0.37
CA GLU A 201 21.01 8.77 0.95
C GLU A 201 21.38 7.62 1.91
N GLY A 202 21.58 6.44 1.35
CA GLY A 202 22.03 5.28 2.10
C GLY A 202 22.45 4.16 1.17
N ASP A 203 23.70 4.23 0.72
CA ASP A 203 24.38 3.31 -0.19
C ASP A 203 23.89 3.36 -1.65
N ALA A 204 24.86 3.33 -2.57
CA ALA A 204 24.62 3.03 -3.98
C ALA A 204 24.13 1.58 -4.08
N GLU A 205 22.88 1.32 -3.69
CA GLU A 205 22.28 0.00 -3.83
C GLU A 205 22.29 -0.38 -5.30
N GLU A 206 22.72 -1.61 -5.58
CA GLU A 206 22.77 -2.17 -6.91
C GLU A 206 21.33 -2.48 -7.37
N HIS A 207 20.60 -1.45 -7.80
CA HIS A 207 19.20 -1.56 -8.19
C HIS A 207 19.05 -2.56 -9.34
N LEU A 208 18.00 -3.40 -9.28
CA LEU A 208 17.75 -4.42 -10.29
C LEU A 208 17.82 -3.87 -11.72
N PRO A 209 18.39 -4.62 -12.68
CA PRO A 209 18.39 -4.21 -14.07
C PRO A 209 16.94 -4.08 -14.54
N ILE A 210 16.67 -3.02 -15.31
CA ILE A 210 15.34 -2.64 -15.81
C ILE A 210 14.51 -3.83 -16.32
N PRO A 211 15.02 -4.75 -17.17
CA PRO A 211 14.21 -5.88 -17.65
C PRO A 211 13.81 -6.85 -16.53
N VAL A 212 14.67 -7.05 -15.53
CA VAL A 212 14.33 -7.89 -14.37
C VAL A 212 13.35 -7.17 -13.47
N ALA A 213 13.49 -5.84 -13.29
CA ALA A 213 12.54 -5.05 -12.51
C ALA A 213 11.14 -5.10 -13.12
N PHE A 214 10.99 -4.86 -14.43
CA PHE A 214 9.71 -5.00 -15.12
C PHE A 214 9.16 -6.43 -15.10
N GLY A 215 10.00 -7.44 -15.32
CA GLY A 215 9.58 -8.84 -15.25
C GLY A 215 9.11 -9.24 -13.85
N THR A 216 9.79 -8.75 -12.81
CA THR A 216 9.40 -8.94 -11.42
C THR A 216 8.10 -8.22 -11.12
N LEU A 217 7.96 -6.95 -11.54
CA LEU A 217 6.74 -6.17 -11.37
C LEU A 217 5.53 -6.88 -11.98
N ALA A 218 5.64 -7.33 -13.24
CA ALA A 218 4.57 -8.05 -13.92
C ALA A 218 4.23 -9.39 -13.25
N GLY A 219 5.25 -10.21 -12.92
CA GLY A 219 5.05 -11.50 -12.28
C GLY A 219 4.43 -11.39 -10.89
N VAL A 220 4.94 -10.48 -10.07
CA VAL A 220 4.43 -10.23 -8.71
C VAL A 220 3.02 -9.65 -8.76
N THR A 221 2.72 -8.72 -9.68
CA THR A 221 1.36 -8.19 -9.88
C THR A 221 0.35 -9.30 -10.14
N VAL A 222 0.68 -10.26 -11.02
CA VAL A 222 -0.19 -11.42 -11.28
C VAL A 222 -0.35 -12.29 -10.04
N LEU A 223 0.74 -12.58 -9.33
CA LEU A 223 0.69 -13.39 -8.10
C LEU A 223 -0.14 -12.71 -7.00
N VAL A 224 0.02 -11.40 -6.80
CA VAL A 224 -0.79 -10.63 -5.85
C VAL A 224 -2.26 -10.71 -6.24
N ALA A 225 -2.61 -10.59 -7.52
CA ALA A 225 -4.00 -10.71 -7.97
C ALA A 225 -4.59 -12.10 -7.67
N LEU A 226 -3.87 -13.17 -8.00
CA LEU A 226 -4.33 -14.55 -7.73
C LEU A 226 -4.49 -14.83 -6.23
N VAL A 227 -3.51 -14.41 -5.42
CA VAL A 227 -3.57 -14.59 -3.97
C VAL A 227 -4.66 -13.70 -3.35
N SER A 228 -4.91 -12.51 -3.89
CA SER A 228 -5.94 -11.59 -3.40
C SER A 228 -7.35 -12.15 -3.56
N GLU A 229 -7.63 -12.92 -4.62
CA GLU A 229 -8.92 -13.60 -4.77
C GLU A 229 -9.14 -14.63 -3.64
N VAL A 230 -8.14 -15.46 -3.37
CA VAL A 230 -8.18 -16.43 -2.25
C VAL A 230 -8.25 -15.71 -0.90
N PHE A 231 -7.51 -14.61 -0.74
CA PHE A 231 -7.51 -13.79 0.47
C PHE A 231 -8.90 -13.26 0.78
N ILE A 232 -9.58 -12.62 -0.18
CA ILE A 232 -10.91 -12.04 0.06
C ILE A 232 -11.93 -13.13 0.37
N GLU A 233 -11.94 -14.24 -0.37
CA GLU A 233 -12.88 -15.33 -0.12
C GLU A 233 -12.66 -15.99 1.25
N SER A 234 -11.41 -16.26 1.60
CA SER A 234 -11.08 -16.87 2.90
C SER A 234 -11.33 -15.90 4.06
N LEU A 235 -11.11 -14.60 3.85
CA LEU A 235 -11.36 -13.55 4.83
C LEU A 235 -12.84 -13.43 5.18
N THR A 236 -13.74 -13.35 4.19
CA THR A 236 -15.18 -13.21 4.44
C THR A 236 -15.77 -14.43 5.14
N LYS A 237 -15.30 -15.63 4.77
CA LYS A 237 -15.68 -16.88 5.43
C LYS A 237 -15.11 -16.96 6.84
N ALA A 238 -13.83 -16.66 7.05
CA ALA A 238 -13.23 -16.66 8.38
C ALA A 238 -13.88 -15.62 9.31
N SER A 239 -14.15 -14.41 8.83
CA SER A 239 -14.77 -13.35 9.63
C SER A 239 -16.18 -13.71 10.09
N SER A 240 -16.97 -14.37 9.24
CA SER A 240 -18.32 -14.81 9.60
C SER A 240 -18.33 -15.84 10.73
N THR A 241 -17.34 -16.74 10.80
CA THR A 241 -17.22 -17.71 11.90
C THR A 241 -16.90 -17.05 13.25
N VAL A 242 -16.21 -15.91 13.22
CA VAL A 242 -15.85 -15.13 14.42
C VAL A 242 -16.92 -14.07 14.76
N GLY A 243 -17.89 -13.85 13.87
CA GLY A 243 -18.93 -12.83 14.05
C GLY A 243 -18.47 -11.40 13.77
N LEU A 244 -17.39 -11.22 12.99
CA LEU A 244 -16.89 -9.89 12.62
C LEU A 244 -17.64 -9.34 11.40
N SER A 245 -17.98 -8.06 11.43
CA SER A 245 -18.64 -7.38 10.31
C SER A 245 -17.66 -7.08 9.17
N SER A 246 -18.14 -7.08 7.92
CA SER A 246 -17.32 -6.70 6.75
C SER A 246 -16.73 -5.29 6.90
N ALA A 247 -17.43 -4.40 7.62
CA ALA A 247 -16.93 -3.06 7.94
C ALA A 247 -15.70 -3.11 8.86
N PHE A 248 -15.75 -3.87 9.96
CA PHE A 248 -14.61 -4.01 10.87
C PHE A 248 -13.43 -4.69 10.17
N VAL A 249 -13.72 -5.74 9.40
CA VAL A 249 -12.72 -6.50 8.65
C VAL A 249 -12.02 -5.62 7.61
N GLY A 250 -12.77 -4.86 6.81
CA GLY A 250 -12.17 -3.91 5.87
C GLY A 250 -11.35 -2.84 6.59
N PHE A 251 -11.95 -2.20 7.61
CA PHE A 251 -11.34 -1.07 8.32
C PHE A 251 -10.07 -1.43 9.10
N VAL A 252 -10.03 -2.59 9.75
CA VAL A 252 -8.89 -3.00 10.57
C VAL A 252 -7.99 -3.97 9.81
N VAL A 253 -8.53 -5.10 9.35
CA VAL A 253 -7.72 -6.22 8.86
C VAL A 253 -7.13 -5.89 7.50
N VAL A 254 -7.95 -5.48 6.53
CA VAL A 254 -7.47 -5.19 5.17
C VAL A 254 -6.56 -3.97 5.17
N ALA A 255 -6.91 -2.92 5.91
CA ALA A 255 -6.08 -1.73 6.05
C ALA A 255 -4.70 -2.04 6.65
N LEU A 256 -4.64 -2.88 7.69
CA LEU A 256 -3.38 -3.25 8.33
C LEU A 256 -2.51 -4.14 7.43
N VAL A 257 -3.11 -5.01 6.61
CA VAL A 257 -2.36 -5.83 5.65
C VAL A 257 -1.71 -4.96 4.56
N GLY A 258 -2.43 -3.96 4.02
CA GLY A 258 -1.85 -2.97 3.11
C GLY A 258 -0.72 -2.18 3.78
N ALA A 259 -0.98 -1.61 4.95
CA ALA A 259 0.06 -0.87 5.69
C ALA A 259 1.28 -1.72 6.06
N ALA A 260 1.09 -2.99 6.43
CA ALA A 260 2.21 -3.89 6.74
C ALA A 260 3.09 -4.14 5.51
N ALA A 261 2.48 -4.26 4.33
CA ALA A 261 3.20 -4.31 3.06
C ALA A 261 4.08 -3.05 2.86
N GLU A 262 3.54 -1.85 3.11
CA GLU A 262 4.30 -0.59 3.04
C GLU A 262 5.42 -0.49 4.11
N MET A 263 5.15 -0.93 5.34
CA MET A 263 6.13 -0.90 6.45
C MET A 263 7.35 -1.78 6.19
N THR A 264 7.13 -2.94 5.59
CA THR A 264 8.21 -3.90 5.35
C THR A 264 9.23 -3.39 4.34
N SER A 265 8.83 -2.55 3.38
CA SER A 265 9.79 -1.87 2.51
C SER A 265 10.59 -0.83 3.31
N ALA A 266 9.97 -0.13 4.25
CA ALA A 266 10.61 0.89 5.07
C ALA A 266 11.62 0.36 6.10
N ASP A 267 11.35 -0.79 6.71
CA ASP A 267 12.25 -1.38 7.72
C ASP A 267 13.40 -2.19 7.11
N ALA A 268 13.23 -2.78 5.92
CA ALA A 268 14.35 -3.37 5.17
C ALA A 268 15.48 -2.34 4.94
N ARG A 269 15.09 -1.09 4.67
CA ARG A 269 15.98 0.08 4.52
C ARG A 269 16.69 0.51 5.80
N ARG A 270 16.24 0.06 6.99
CA ARG A 270 16.76 0.49 8.30
C ARG A 270 17.64 -0.56 9.00
N THR A 271 17.94 -1.68 8.35
CA THR A 271 18.93 -2.59 8.93
C THR A 271 20.27 -1.85 9.00
N PRO A 272 20.79 -1.56 10.21
CA PRO A 272 22.11 -0.97 10.32
C PRO A 272 23.04 -2.04 9.82
N ASN A 273 23.77 -1.77 8.73
CA ASN A 273 24.92 -2.59 8.38
C ASN A 273 25.87 -2.51 9.58
N SER A 274 25.80 -3.53 10.42
CA SER A 274 26.60 -3.66 11.63
C SER A 274 28.05 -3.83 11.20
N GLY A 275 28.82 -2.75 11.30
CA GLY A 275 30.29 -2.77 11.37
C GLY A 275 31.02 -3.14 10.08
N ARG A 276 31.58 -2.12 9.43
CA ARG A 276 32.82 -2.07 8.60
C ARG A 276 32.67 -0.82 7.71
N ARG A 277 33.46 0.25 7.80
CA ARG A 277 34.78 0.51 8.36
C ARG A 277 34.82 1.95 8.89
#